data_AF-A0A526R4M7-F1
#
_entry.id   AF-A0A526R4M7-F1
#
_cell.length_a   1.000
_cell.length_b   1.000
_cell.length_c   1.000
_cell.angle_alpha   90.00
_cell.angle_beta   90.00
_cell.angle_gamma   90.00
#
_symmetry.space_group_name_H-M   'P 1'
#
loop_
_entity.id
_entity.type
_entity.pdbx_description
1 polymer ?
#
loop_
_entity_poly.entity_id
_entity_poly.type
_entity_poly.pdbx_seq_one_letter_code
_entity_poly.pdbx_strand_id
1 'polypeptide(L)'
;MSGGVPVGRSRLAIALGSVELVAGVLLILHAGALIGVNRATPALNVVRNQPLPTALPVFDAGPRQPARKIAQELIAPPQLEASRFERVEPRPPLGELGLAYWPKTPMPDDWRETRLYRPIATSSATFEAMGRTVA
;
A
#
# COMPACT_ATOMS: atom_id res chain seq x y z
N MET A 1 -0.05 -38.71 50.17
CA MET A 1 1.29 -38.97 49.62
C MET A 1 1.66 -37.80 48.72
N SER A 2 2.52 -36.90 49.21
CA SER A 2 2.89 -35.67 48.52
C SER A 2 4.16 -35.92 47.70
N GLY A 3 4.03 -36.00 46.38
CA GLY A 3 5.13 -36.24 45.46
C GLY A 3 5.93 -34.98 45.23
N GLY A 4 7.01 -34.81 46.00
CA GLY A 4 8.01 -33.77 45.72
C GLY A 4 8.69 -34.05 44.38
N VAL A 5 8.50 -33.17 43.39
CA VAL A 5 9.26 -33.23 42.14
C VAL A 5 10.74 -33.03 42.50
N PRO A 6 11.63 -33.96 42.13
CA PRO A 6 13.03 -33.88 42.54
C PRO A 6 13.66 -32.64 41.89
N VAL A 7 14.15 -31.72 42.73
CA VAL A 7 14.77 -30.43 42.39
C VAL A 7 15.85 -30.56 41.29
N GLY A 8 16.49 -31.72 41.16
CA GLY A 8 17.45 -32.03 40.09
C GLY A 8 16.86 -31.98 38.68
N ARG A 9 15.59 -32.38 38.48
CA ARG A 9 14.93 -32.33 37.17
C ARG A 9 14.65 -30.90 36.70
N SER A 10 14.28 -30.02 37.63
CA SER A 10 14.02 -28.60 37.33
C SER A 10 15.29 -27.84 36.98
N ARG A 11 16.41 -28.11 37.67
CA ARG A 11 17.71 -27.52 37.33
C ARG A 11 18.21 -28.00 35.96
N LEU A 12 17.98 -29.26 35.63
CA LEU A 12 18.32 -29.82 34.33
C LEU A 12 17.48 -29.21 33.20
N ALA A 13 16.18 -29.00 33.42
CA ALA A 13 15.31 -28.32 32.45
C ALA A 13 15.72 -26.86 32.20
N ILE A 14 16.08 -26.12 33.27
CA ILE A 14 16.57 -24.74 33.16
C ILE A 14 17.91 -24.70 32.41
N ALA A 15 18.82 -25.63 32.73
CA ALA A 15 20.10 -25.74 32.03
C ALA A 15 19.87 -26.02 30.53
N LEU A 16 19.00 -26.98 30.18
CA LEU A 16 18.67 -27.31 28.80
C LEU A 16 18.08 -26.10 28.05
N GLY A 17 17.10 -25.41 28.64
CA GLY A 17 16.49 -24.23 28.05
C GLY A 17 17.48 -23.07 27.87
N SER A 18 18.41 -22.88 28.82
CA SER A 18 19.46 -21.86 28.69
C SER A 18 20.43 -22.18 27.54
N VAL A 19 20.77 -23.46 27.36
CA VAL A 19 21.63 -23.92 26.26
C VAL A 19 20.93 -23.74 24.92
N GLU A 20 19.66 -24.11 24.80
CA GLU A 20 18.86 -23.90 23.58
C GLU A 20 18.72 -22.41 23.23
N LEU A 21 18.49 -21.55 24.21
CA LEU A 21 18.43 -20.10 24.01
C LEU A 21 19.76 -19.55 23.48
N VAL A 22 20.88 -19.92 24.11
CA VAL A 22 22.20 -19.46 23.69
C VAL A 22 22.54 -19.99 22.30
N ALA A 23 22.22 -21.25 22.00
CA ALA A 23 22.40 -21.83 20.68
C ALA A 23 21.58 -21.10 19.61
N GLY A 24 20.31 -20.77 19.91
CA GLY A 24 19.45 -20.00 19.01
C GLY A 24 19.97 -18.58 18.74
N VAL A 25 20.43 -17.87 19.76
CA VAL A 25 21.04 -16.54 19.61
C VAL A 25 22.30 -16.60 18.74
N LEU A 26 23.17 -17.59 18.98
CA LEU A 26 24.37 -17.78 18.18
C LEU A 26 24.03 -18.12 16.72
N LEU A 27 22.99 -18.92 16.48
CA LEU A 27 22.52 -19.23 15.12
C LEU A 27 22.06 -17.97 14.38
N ILE A 28 21.31 -17.07 15.05
CA ILE A 28 20.85 -15.81 14.46
C ILE A 28 22.03 -14.90 14.12
N LEU A 29 23.00 -14.77 15.03
CA LEU A 29 24.20 -13.95 14.80
C LEU A 29 25.05 -14.52 13.66
N HIS A 30 25.23 -15.84 13.61
CA HIS A 30 25.99 -16.50 12.56
C HIS A 30 25.28 -16.39 11.19
N ALA A 31 23.96 -16.57 11.16
CA ALA A 31 23.17 -16.34 9.96
C ALA A 31 23.27 -14.87 9.51
N GLY A 32 23.24 -13.90 10.42
CA GLY A 32 23.44 -12.48 10.09
C GLY A 32 24.85 -12.15 9.58
N ALA A 33 25.86 -12.95 9.91
CA ALA A 33 27.21 -12.82 9.36
C ALA A 33 27.37 -13.49 7.98
N LEU A 34 26.71 -14.63 7.77
CA LEU A 34 26.71 -15.37 6.49
C LEU A 34 25.81 -14.71 5.44
N ILE A 35 24.63 -14.26 5.85
CA ILE A 35 23.77 -13.38 5.08
C ILE A 35 24.47 -12.04 5.16
N GLY A 36 25.48 -11.85 4.31
CA GLY A 36 26.11 -10.56 4.13
C GLY A 36 25.01 -9.58 3.74
N VAL A 37 24.43 -8.90 4.75
CA VAL A 37 23.75 -7.62 4.59
C VAL A 37 24.89 -6.66 4.27
N ASN A 38 25.45 -6.86 3.07
CA ASN A 38 26.23 -5.86 2.42
C ASN A 38 25.20 -4.76 2.22
N ARG A 39 25.20 -3.80 3.14
CA ARG A 39 24.76 -2.44 2.87
C ARG A 39 25.76 -1.88 1.86
N ALA A 40 25.84 -2.52 0.69
CA ALA A 40 26.15 -1.85 -0.52
C ALA A 40 24.98 -0.89 -0.67
N THR A 41 25.13 0.30 -0.09
CA THR A 41 24.65 1.50 -0.76
C THR A 41 25.02 1.26 -2.22
N PRO A 42 24.05 1.08 -3.13
CA PRO A 42 24.40 0.95 -4.53
C PRO A 42 25.16 2.22 -4.82
N ALA A 43 26.49 2.10 -5.00
CA ALA A 43 27.27 3.17 -5.56
C ALA A 43 26.58 3.40 -6.89
N LEU A 44 25.87 4.51 -6.97
CA LEU A 44 25.22 4.94 -8.18
C LEU A 44 26.39 5.08 -9.15
N ASN A 45 26.62 4.06 -9.97
CA ASN A 45 27.40 4.20 -11.17
C ASN A 45 26.56 5.15 -12.00
N VAL A 46 26.70 6.45 -11.70
CA VAL A 46 26.32 7.53 -12.58
C VAL A 46 27.09 7.19 -13.83
N VAL A 47 26.38 6.60 -14.78
CA VAL A 47 26.78 6.61 -16.18
C VAL A 47 27.10 8.06 -16.43
N ARG A 48 28.39 8.40 -16.51
CA ARG A 48 28.90 9.78 -16.61
C ARG A 48 28.30 10.55 -17.79
N ASN A 49 27.58 9.83 -18.66
CA ASN A 49 26.94 10.32 -19.86
C ASN A 49 25.40 10.32 -19.79
N GLN A 50 24.77 10.04 -18.65
CA GLN A 50 23.34 10.24 -18.50
C GLN A 50 23.11 11.70 -18.07
N PRO A 51 22.33 12.50 -18.83
CA PRO A 51 22.00 13.85 -18.40
C PRO A 51 21.37 13.76 -17.01
N LEU A 52 21.89 14.57 -16.08
CA LEU A 52 21.34 14.71 -14.74
C LEU A 52 19.81 14.78 -14.85
N PRO A 53 19.03 13.91 -14.18
CA PRO A 53 17.60 14.08 -14.15
C PRO A 53 17.33 15.36 -13.36
N THR A 54 17.22 16.48 -14.07
CA THR A 54 16.63 17.71 -13.57
C THR A 54 15.12 17.49 -13.51
N ALA A 55 14.68 16.48 -12.77
CA ALA A 55 13.30 16.37 -12.35
C ALA A 55 13.22 17.13 -11.03
N LEU A 56 13.08 18.46 -11.13
CA LEU A 56 12.61 19.25 -10.00
C LEU A 56 11.28 18.63 -9.55
N PRO A 57 11.05 18.42 -8.24
CA PRO A 57 9.73 18.05 -7.77
C PRO A 57 8.78 19.15 -8.27
N VAL A 58 7.86 18.79 -9.16
CA VAL A 58 6.81 19.70 -9.62
C VAL A 58 5.83 19.82 -8.47
N PHE A 59 6.21 20.60 -7.46
CA PHE A 59 5.23 21.27 -6.64
C PHE A 59 4.59 22.30 -7.56
N ASP A 60 3.35 22.03 -7.96
CA ASP A 60 2.50 23.00 -8.63
C ASP A 60 2.12 24.08 -7.58
N ALA A 61 3.11 24.88 -7.21
CA ALA A 61 3.04 26.03 -6.31
C ALA A 61 2.92 27.34 -7.09
N GLY A 62 2.71 27.25 -8.41
CA GLY A 62 2.28 28.38 -9.23
C GLY A 62 0.80 28.67 -8.97
N PRO A 63 0.31 29.88 -9.28
CA PRO A 63 -1.12 30.12 -9.41
C PRO A 63 -1.67 29.06 -10.36
N ARG A 64 -2.55 28.17 -9.88
CA ARG A 64 -3.22 27.18 -10.73
C ARG A 64 -3.81 27.95 -11.90
N GLN A 65 -3.22 27.81 -13.07
CA GLN A 65 -3.78 28.43 -14.25
C GLN A 65 -5.21 27.91 -14.38
N PRO A 66 -6.20 28.77 -14.62
CA PRO A 66 -7.56 28.33 -14.80
C PRO A 66 -7.56 27.24 -15.87
N ALA A 67 -8.23 26.11 -15.58
CA ALA A 67 -8.32 24.99 -16.49
C ALA A 67 -8.67 25.51 -17.89
N ARG A 68 -7.96 25.02 -18.92
CA ARG A 68 -8.20 25.43 -20.30
C ARG A 68 -9.69 25.26 -20.59
N LYS A 69 -10.40 26.36 -20.84
CA LYS A 69 -11.81 26.31 -21.21
C LYS A 69 -11.92 25.46 -22.47
N ILE A 70 -12.75 24.42 -22.39
CA ILE A 70 -13.18 23.71 -23.58
C ILE A 70 -13.84 24.74 -24.48
N ALA A 71 -13.34 24.88 -25.71
CA ALA A 71 -13.97 25.72 -26.71
C ALA A 71 -15.27 25.02 -27.15
N GLN A 72 -16.35 25.27 -26.42
CA GLN A 72 -17.66 24.67 -26.67
C GLN A 72 -18.15 24.96 -28.10
N GLU A 73 -17.69 26.07 -28.67
CA GLU A 73 -17.95 26.49 -30.05
C GLU A 73 -17.20 25.65 -31.10
N LEU A 74 -16.12 24.95 -30.72
CA LEU A 74 -15.33 24.08 -31.60
C LEU A 74 -15.67 22.60 -31.46
N ILE A 75 -16.40 22.22 -30.41
CA ILE A 75 -16.92 20.86 -30.26
C ILE A 75 -18.34 20.85 -30.83
N ALA A 76 -18.46 20.50 -32.11
CA ALA A 76 -19.77 20.17 -32.65
C ALA A 76 -20.33 18.97 -31.86
N PRO A 77 -21.55 19.07 -31.30
CA PRO A 77 -22.25 17.89 -30.81
C PRO A 77 -22.33 16.85 -31.95
N PRO A 78 -22.24 15.55 -31.63
CA PRO A 78 -22.42 14.52 -32.66
C PRO A 78 -23.77 14.75 -33.36
N GLN A 79 -23.77 14.66 -34.69
CA GLN A 79 -25.00 14.74 -35.48
C GLN A 79 -25.89 13.54 -35.11
N LEU A 80 -26.83 13.77 -34.20
CA LEU A 80 -27.78 12.78 -33.73
C LEU A 80 -29.10 12.98 -34.49
N GLU A 81 -29.26 12.26 -35.60
CA GLU A 81 -30.55 12.19 -36.29
C GLU A 81 -31.56 11.45 -35.41
N ALA A 82 -32.45 12.18 -34.74
CA ALA A 82 -33.40 11.62 -33.78
C ALA A 82 -34.31 10.52 -34.39
N SER A 83 -34.55 10.56 -35.70
CA SER A 83 -35.30 9.56 -36.46
C SER A 83 -34.55 8.23 -36.64
N ARG A 84 -33.22 8.22 -36.44
CA ARG A 84 -32.37 7.01 -36.56
C ARG A 84 -32.27 6.23 -35.25
N PHE A 85 -32.64 6.84 -34.13
CA PHE A 85 -32.48 6.25 -32.81
C PHE A 85 -33.83 5.95 -32.20
N GLU A 86 -34.13 4.67 -31.99
CA GLU A 86 -35.28 4.25 -31.21
C GLU A 86 -34.87 4.20 -29.73
N ARG A 87 -35.66 4.87 -28.88
CA ARG A 87 -35.50 4.77 -27.43
C ARG A 87 -36.13 3.46 -26.96
N VAL A 88 -35.30 2.42 -26.88
CA VAL A 88 -35.70 1.12 -26.33
C VAL A 88 -35.74 1.19 -24.81
N GLU A 89 -36.77 0.60 -24.21
CA GLU A 89 -36.88 0.48 -22.74
C GLU A 89 -35.64 -0.25 -22.18
N PRO A 90 -35.14 0.10 -20.98
CA PRO A 90 -34.06 -0.63 -20.35
C PRO A 90 -34.38 -2.13 -20.30
N ARG A 91 -33.39 -2.96 -20.64
CA ARG A 91 -33.55 -4.40 -20.56
C ARG A 91 -33.85 -4.80 -19.11
N PRO A 92 -34.68 -5.83 -18.88
CA PRO A 92 -34.82 -6.36 -17.55
C PRO A 92 -33.46 -6.83 -17.02
N PRO A 93 -33.25 -6.77 -15.69
CA PRO A 93 -32.02 -7.28 -15.08
C PRO A 93 -31.81 -8.74 -15.47
N LEU A 94 -30.55 -9.15 -15.64
CA LEU A 94 -30.17 -10.51 -16.06
C LEU A 94 -30.43 -11.59 -14.99
N GLY A 95 -31.17 -11.26 -13.92
CA GLY A 95 -31.41 -12.07 -12.74
C GLY A 95 -31.35 -11.23 -11.47
N GLU A 96 -31.36 -11.88 -10.31
CA GLU A 96 -31.34 -11.21 -9.00
C GLU A 96 -30.08 -10.36 -8.79
N LEU A 97 -28.93 -10.78 -9.31
CA LEU A 97 -27.66 -10.03 -9.24
C LEU A 97 -27.69 -8.75 -10.08
N GLY A 98 -28.53 -8.70 -11.12
CA GLY A 98 -28.72 -7.51 -11.94
C GLY A 98 -29.65 -6.48 -11.30
N LEU A 99 -30.31 -6.83 -10.20
CA LEU A 99 -31.07 -5.88 -9.39
C LEU A 99 -30.06 -5.08 -8.56
N ALA A 100 -29.86 -3.82 -8.95
CA ALA A 100 -29.20 -2.85 -8.08
C ALA A 100 -30.11 -2.55 -6.88
N TYR A 101 -30.13 -3.44 -5.89
CA TYR A 101 -30.88 -3.22 -4.67
C TYR A 101 -30.27 -2.04 -3.93
N TRP A 102 -31.11 -1.08 -3.56
CA TRP A 102 -30.66 0.06 -2.77
C TRP A 102 -30.10 -0.43 -1.43
N PRO A 103 -28.90 0.00 -1.00
CA PRO A 103 -28.31 -0.50 0.23
C PRO A 103 -29.27 -0.25 1.40
N LYS A 104 -29.63 -1.31 2.14
CA LYS A 104 -30.53 -1.20 3.31
C LYS A 104 -29.92 -0.35 4.44
N THR A 105 -28.61 -0.22 4.44
CA THR A 105 -27.87 0.52 5.44
C THR A 105 -27.93 2.01 5.10
N PRO A 106 -28.61 2.84 5.92
CA PRO A 106 -28.58 4.29 5.72
C PRO A 106 -27.15 4.79 5.84
N MET A 107 -26.79 5.78 5.02
CA MET A 107 -25.52 6.48 5.19
C MET A 107 -25.50 7.12 6.58
N PRO A 108 -24.47 6.91 7.41
CA PRO A 108 -24.38 7.56 8.72
C PRO A 108 -24.31 9.09 8.57
N ASP A 109 -25.12 9.81 9.35
CA ASP A 109 -25.10 11.29 9.38
C ASP A 109 -23.76 11.84 9.88
N ASP A 110 -23.04 11.05 10.69
CA ASP A 110 -21.73 11.37 11.25
C ASP A 110 -20.59 10.71 10.47
N TRP A 111 -20.76 10.46 9.16
CA TRP A 111 -19.70 10.00 8.28
C TRP A 111 -18.51 10.98 8.34
N ARG A 112 -17.63 10.74 9.31
CA ARG A 112 -16.33 11.37 9.38
C ARG A 112 -15.52 10.72 8.29
N GLU A 113 -14.87 11.53 7.46
CA GLU A 113 -13.74 11.10 6.64
C GLU A 113 -12.61 10.63 7.57
N THR A 114 -12.80 9.48 8.21
CA THR A 114 -11.72 8.78 8.89
C THR A 114 -10.83 8.32 7.75
N ARG A 115 -9.75 9.06 7.51
CA ARG A 115 -8.71 8.63 6.57
C ARG A 115 -8.15 7.31 7.10
N LEU A 116 -8.67 6.20 6.57
CA LEU A 116 -8.22 4.86 6.95
C LEU A 116 -6.72 4.68 6.63
N TYR A 117 -6.26 5.35 5.57
CA TYR A 117 -4.88 5.24 5.13
C TYR A 117 -4.45 6.43 4.26
N ARG A 118 -3.25 6.96 4.48
CA ARG A 118 -2.61 7.97 3.61
C ARG A 118 -1.10 7.74 3.56
N PRO A 119 -0.62 6.85 2.68
CA PRO A 119 0.80 6.61 2.55
C PRO A 119 1.47 7.80 1.90
N ILE A 120 2.67 8.12 2.35
CA ILE A 120 3.54 9.11 1.70
C ILE A 120 4.67 8.33 1.03
N ALA A 121 4.64 8.26 -0.30
CA ALA A 121 5.75 7.69 -1.05
C ALA A 121 6.97 8.61 -0.92
N THR A 122 8.04 8.09 -0.32
CA THR A 122 9.31 8.83 -0.16
C THR A 122 10.31 8.48 -1.26
N SER A 123 10.19 7.30 -1.87
CA SER A 123 10.92 6.91 -3.08
C SER A 123 10.17 5.81 -3.86
N SER A 124 10.78 5.29 -4.93
CA SER A 124 10.26 4.15 -5.71
C SER A 124 10.19 2.83 -4.92
N ALA A 125 10.94 2.70 -3.83
CA ALA A 125 10.94 1.50 -2.99
C ALA A 125 10.50 1.76 -1.54
N THR A 126 10.32 3.02 -1.14
CA THR A 126 10.03 3.37 0.26
C THR A 126 8.78 4.23 0.37
N PHE A 127 7.94 3.91 1.37
CA PHE A 127 6.80 4.72 1.74
C PHE A 127 6.58 4.75 3.25
N GLU A 128 6.03 5.85 3.74
CA GLU A 128 5.60 6.00 5.12
C GLU A 128 4.11 5.63 5.26
N ALA A 129 3.81 4.77 6.22
CA ALA A 129 2.48 4.26 6.51
C ALA A 129 2.28 4.17 8.03
N MET A 130 1.27 4.86 8.57
CA MET A 130 0.90 4.77 10.00
C MET A 130 2.08 5.06 10.95
N GLY A 131 2.93 6.04 10.60
CA GLY A 131 4.13 6.40 11.38
C GLY A 131 5.28 5.39 11.28
N ARG A 132 5.23 4.45 10.32
CA ARG A 132 6.29 3.48 10.05
C ARG A 132 6.79 3.62 8.62
N THR A 133 8.10 3.46 8.44
CA THR A 133 8.71 3.38 7.12
C THR A 133 8.73 1.92 6.66
N VAL A 134 8.20 1.67 5.46
CA VAL A 134 8.31 0.40 4.75
C VAL A 134 9.36 0.60 3.65
N ALA A 135 10.35 -0.29 3.60
CA ALA A 135 11.51 -0.25 2.72
C ALA A 135 11.85 -1.63 2.17
#